data_AF-A0A1B6JZU7-F1
#
_entry.id   AF-A0A1B6JZU7-F1
#
_cell.length_a   1.000
_cell.length_b   1.000
_cell.length_c   1.000
_cell.angle_alpha   90.00
_cell.angle_beta   90.00
_cell.angle_gamma   90.00
#
_symmetry.space_group_name_H-M   'P 1'
#
loop_
_entity.id
_entity.type
_entity.pdbx_description
1 polymer ?
#
loop_
_entity_poly.entity_id
_entity_poly.type
_entity_poly.pdbx_seq_one_letter_code
_entity_poly.pdbx_strand_id
1 'polypeptide(L)'
;NFEDPSLAPRLEQFLASTSDIVRESAILAIDKLNDPRGRGVSRYGSRDPALPFQGRFEDALLHLRSGSLCDKYRAIFYFRDLNTKEAVGALAEGFNDPSDLL
;
A
#
# COMPACT_ATOMS: atom_id res chain seq x y z
N ASN A 1 1.61 -1.44 -20.75
CA ASN A 1 1.24 -0.39 -19.77
C ASN A 1 1.53 -0.97 -18.39
N PHE A 2 2.13 -0.23 -17.45
CA PHE A 2 2.42 -0.71 -16.07
C PHE A 2 1.15 -0.94 -15.24
N GLU A 3 -0.02 -0.62 -15.80
CA GLU A 3 -1.34 -0.87 -15.24
C GLU A 3 -2.05 -2.08 -15.88
N ASP A 4 -1.33 -2.95 -16.59
CA ASP A 4 -1.93 -4.10 -17.25
C ASP A 4 -2.04 -5.30 -16.27
N PRO A 5 -3.25 -5.81 -15.94
CA PRO A 5 -3.40 -6.94 -15.03
C PRO A 5 -2.65 -8.20 -15.50
N SER A 6 -2.43 -8.35 -16.82
CA SER A 6 -1.68 -9.49 -17.37
C SER A 6 -0.20 -9.52 -16.96
N LEU A 7 0.29 -8.44 -16.33
CA LEU A 7 1.63 -8.40 -15.74
C LEU A 7 1.69 -9.10 -14.38
N ALA A 8 0.59 -9.27 -13.65
CA ALA A 8 0.62 -9.83 -12.30
C ALA A 8 1.28 -11.23 -12.27
N PRO A 9 0.96 -12.18 -13.16
CA PRO A 9 1.63 -13.49 -13.18
C PRO A 9 3.13 -13.40 -13.48
N ARG A 10 3.58 -12.36 -14.21
CA ARG A 10 5.01 -12.15 -14.51
C ARG A 10 5.78 -11.65 -13.29
N LEU A 11 5.08 -11.05 -12.32
CA LEU A 11 5.69 -10.54 -11.10
C LEU A 11 5.81 -11.61 -10.00
N GLU A 12 5.06 -12.71 -10.12
CA GLU A 12 5.07 -13.80 -9.12
C GLU A 12 6.46 -14.38 -8.87
N GLN A 13 7.33 -14.40 -9.90
CA GLN A 13 8.72 -14.86 -9.75
C GLN A 13 9.51 -14.05 -8.71
N PHE A 14 9.17 -12.78 -8.50
CA PHE A 14 9.85 -11.90 -7.53
C PHE A 14 9.38 -12.12 -6.10
N LEU A 15 8.28 -12.87 -5.88
CA LEU A 15 7.83 -13.25 -4.54
C LEU A 15 8.83 -14.18 -3.82
N ALA A 16 9.67 -14.89 -4.58
CA ALA A 16 10.73 -15.75 -4.05
C ALA A 16 12.08 -15.02 -3.90
N SER A 17 12.13 -13.71 -4.13
CA SER A 17 13.36 -12.92 -3.98
C SER A 17 13.89 -12.96 -2.54
N THR A 18 15.21 -13.13 -2.41
CA THR A 18 15.92 -13.01 -1.12
C THR A 18 16.04 -11.56 -0.64
N SER A 19 15.84 -10.59 -1.54
CA SER A 19 15.79 -9.17 -1.21
C SER A 19 14.37 -8.78 -0.84
N ASP A 20 14.19 -8.30 0.40
CA ASP A 20 12.90 -7.94 0.98
C ASP A 20 12.23 -6.81 0.18
N ILE A 21 12.95 -5.72 -0.11
CA ILE A 21 12.44 -4.62 -0.93
C ILE A 21 11.89 -5.07 -2.30
N VAL A 22 12.54 -6.03 -2.97
CA VAL A 22 12.08 -6.57 -4.26
C VAL A 22 10.82 -7.40 -4.07
N ARG A 23 10.82 -8.29 -3.07
CA ARG A 23 9.69 -9.17 -2.76
C ARG A 23 8.46 -8.37 -2.35
N GLU A 24 8.62 -7.40 -1.46
CA GLU A 24 7.55 -6.54 -0.96
C GLU A 24 6.99 -5.61 -2.04
N SER A 25 7.86 -5.06 -2.89
CA SER A 25 7.42 -4.29 -4.07
C SER A 25 6.57 -5.14 -5.02
N ALA A 26 6.95 -6.41 -5.22
CA ALA A 26 6.18 -7.34 -6.04
C ALA A 26 4.81 -7.66 -5.41
N ILE A 27 4.75 -7.85 -4.10
CA ILE A 27 3.50 -8.05 -3.35
C ILE A 27 2.54 -6.88 -3.60
N LEU A 28 3.00 -5.64 -3.39
CA LEU A 28 2.17 -4.44 -3.59
C LEU A 28 1.74 -4.25 -5.04
N ALA A 29 2.66 -4.50 -5.99
CA ALA A 29 2.35 -4.39 -7.40
C ALA A 29 1.29 -5.42 -7.84
N ILE A 30 1.42 -6.68 -7.41
CA ILE A 30 0.44 -7.73 -7.71
C ILE A 30 -0.92 -7.40 -7.07
N ASP A 31 -0.93 -6.99 -5.81
CA ASP A 31 -2.15 -6.59 -5.10
C ASP A 31 -2.88 -5.45 -5.83
N LYS A 32 -2.17 -4.38 -6.18
CA LYS A 32 -2.73 -3.26 -6.96
C LYS A 32 -3.16 -3.70 -8.36
N LEU A 33 -2.44 -4.63 -9.00
CA LEU A 33 -2.78 -5.12 -10.33
C LEU A 33 -4.10 -5.93 -10.32
N ASN A 34 -4.39 -6.60 -9.22
CA ASN A 34 -5.58 -7.42 -9.02
C ASN A 34 -6.76 -6.69 -8.38
N ASP A 35 -6.56 -5.47 -7.87
CA ASP A 35 -7.62 -4.69 -7.22
C ASP A 35 -8.71 -4.25 -8.22
N PRO A 36 -9.98 -4.63 -8.00
CA PRO A 36 -11.08 -4.30 -8.91
C PRO A 36 -11.51 -2.83 -8.86
N ARG A 37 -11.12 -2.08 -7.82
CA ARG A 37 -11.43 -0.64 -7.68
C ARG A 37 -10.71 0.22 -8.72
N GLY A 38 -9.84 -0.39 -9.51
CA GLY A 38 -9.24 0.18 -10.69
C GLY A 38 -7.88 0.80 -10.42
N ARG A 39 -7.39 1.54 -11.41
CA ARG A 39 -6.09 2.21 -11.35
C ARG A 39 -6.27 3.67 -11.67
N GLY A 40 -5.65 4.50 -10.85
CA GLY A 40 -5.85 5.93 -10.91
C GLY A 40 -4.66 6.68 -10.34
N VAL A 41 -4.69 7.98 -10.61
CA VAL A 41 -3.80 8.95 -10.00
C VAL A 41 -4.50 9.45 -8.74
N SER A 42 -3.78 9.56 -7.64
CA SER A 42 -4.35 10.08 -6.40
C SER A 42 -4.70 11.57 -6.51
N ARG A 43 -5.38 12.09 -5.49
CA ARG A 43 -5.72 13.51 -5.39
C ARG A 43 -4.51 14.46 -5.43
N TYR A 44 -3.30 13.92 -5.25
CA TYR A 44 -2.03 14.65 -5.28
C TYR A 44 -1.25 14.46 -6.59
N GLY A 45 -1.84 13.84 -7.61
CA GLY A 45 -1.15 13.61 -8.88
C GLY A 45 -0.15 12.44 -8.87
N SER A 46 -0.12 11.65 -7.78
CA SER A 46 0.79 10.51 -7.62
C SER A 46 0.18 9.19 -8.11
N ARG A 47 1.01 8.30 -8.64
CA ARG A 47 0.64 6.91 -8.94
C ARG A 47 1.06 6.02 -7.78
N ASP A 48 0.18 5.93 -6.80
CA ASP A 48 0.51 5.27 -5.54
C ASP A 48 0.59 3.75 -5.67
N PRO A 49 1.48 3.06 -4.92
CA PRO A 49 1.60 1.61 -4.93
C PRO A 49 0.35 0.89 -4.38
N ALA A 50 -0.51 1.57 -3.61
CA ALA A 50 -1.80 1.06 -3.17
C ALA A 50 -2.87 2.14 -3.28
N LEU A 51 -4.13 1.73 -3.45
CA LEU A 51 -5.27 2.63 -3.28
C LEU A 51 -5.49 2.94 -1.79
N PRO A 52 -5.98 4.13 -1.42
CA PRO A 52 -6.30 4.42 -0.03
C PRO A 52 -7.35 3.46 0.52
N PHE A 53 -7.22 3.10 1.80
CA PHE A 53 -8.26 2.39 2.54
C PHE A 53 -9.58 3.16 2.51
N GLN A 54 -10.70 2.43 2.56
CA GLN A 54 -12.05 3.00 2.61
C GLN A 54 -12.73 2.47 3.87
N GLY A 55 -13.00 3.36 4.82
CA GLY A 55 -13.61 2.99 6.09
C GLY A 55 -13.36 4.02 7.18
N ARG A 56 -13.42 3.57 8.44
CA ARG A 56 -13.22 4.43 9.60
C ARG A 56 -11.73 4.55 9.95
N PHE A 57 -11.40 5.61 10.67
CA PHE A 57 -10.04 5.88 11.11
C PHE A 57 -9.47 4.75 11.96
N GLU A 58 -10.28 4.19 12.86
CA GLU A 58 -9.89 3.13 13.78
C GLU A 58 -9.56 1.83 13.05
N ASP A 59 -10.30 1.52 11.98
CA ASP A 59 -10.04 0.33 11.15
C ASP A 59 -8.74 0.50 10.37
N ALA A 60 -8.48 1.69 9.83
CA ALA A 60 -7.20 2.01 9.19
C ALA A 60 -6.03 1.91 10.17
N LEU A 61 -6.22 2.34 11.42
CA LEU A 61 -5.18 2.25 12.45
C LEU A 61 -4.87 0.79 12.83
N LEU A 62 -5.90 -0.06 12.90
CA LEU A 62 -5.73 -1.49 13.11
C LEU A 62 -4.97 -2.14 11.94
N HIS A 63 -5.29 -1.76 10.70
CA HIS A 63 -4.58 -2.19 9.51
C HIS A 63 -3.11 -1.76 9.53
N LEU A 64 -2.81 -0.53 9.92
CA LEU A 64 -1.42 -0.05 10.03
C LEU A 64 -0.60 -0.84 11.05
N ARG A 65 -1.20 -1.17 12.20
CA ARG A 65 -0.48 -1.83 13.31
C ARG A 65 -0.29 -3.33 13.13
N SER A 66 -1.24 -4.01 12.47
CA SER A 66 -1.30 -5.48 12.48
C SER A 66 -1.74 -6.12 11.16
N GLY A 67 -2.07 -5.31 10.15
CA GLY A 67 -2.49 -5.80 8.85
C GLY A 67 -1.35 -6.40 8.03
N SER A 68 -1.71 -6.96 6.88
CA SER A 68 -0.73 -7.33 5.86
C SER A 68 0.00 -6.09 5.32
N LEU A 69 1.12 -6.28 4.62
CA LEU A 69 1.83 -5.16 3.95
C LEU A 69 0.87 -4.32 3.10
N CYS A 70 -0.03 -4.96 2.34
CA CYS A 70 -1.02 -4.28 1.52
C CYS A 70 -2.00 -3.46 2.37
N ASP A 71 -2.46 -3.99 3.51
CA ASP A 71 -3.37 -3.28 4.40
C ASP A 71 -2.71 -2.06 5.05
N LYS A 72 -1.45 -2.21 5.50
CA LYS A 72 -0.64 -1.11 6.04
C LYS A 72 -0.47 0.00 5.01
N TYR A 73 -0.14 -0.36 3.78
CA TYR A 73 -0.02 0.57 2.66
C TYR A 73 -1.33 1.33 2.41
N ARG A 74 -2.46 0.60 2.30
CA ARG A 74 -3.79 1.23 2.12
C ARG A 74 -4.11 2.20 3.27
N ALA A 75 -3.78 1.84 4.51
CA ALA A 75 -3.97 2.70 5.67
C ALA A 75 -3.13 3.99 5.60
N ILE A 76 -1.85 3.89 5.22
CA ILE A 76 -0.97 5.06 5.04
C ILE A 76 -1.52 6.01 3.99
N PHE A 77 -1.95 5.49 2.83
CA PHE A 77 -2.52 6.34 1.79
C PHE A 77 -3.86 6.96 2.21
N TYR A 78 -4.65 6.27 3.03
CA TYR A 78 -5.83 6.85 3.66
C TYR A 78 -5.48 8.00 4.61
N PHE A 79 -4.51 7.81 5.51
CA PHE A 79 -4.08 8.86 6.44
C PHE A 79 -3.49 10.07 5.72
N ARG A 80 -2.69 9.84 4.68
CA ARG A 80 -2.22 10.93 3.80
C ARG A 80 -3.40 11.73 3.23
N ASP A 81 -4.41 11.05 2.70
CA ASP A 81 -5.53 11.67 2.01
C ASP A 81 -6.50 12.40 2.96
N LEU A 82 -6.55 12.00 4.24
CA LEU A 82 -7.31 12.70 5.29
C LEU A 82 -6.72 14.07 5.61
N ASN A 83 -5.40 14.22 5.58
CA ASN A 83 -4.71 15.49 5.81
C ASN A 83 -5.13 16.20 7.13
N THR A 84 -5.23 15.44 8.22
CA THR A 84 -5.51 15.97 9.57
C THR A 84 -4.33 15.77 10.51
N LYS A 85 -4.35 16.45 11.67
CA LYS A 85 -3.27 16.31 12.68
C LYS A 85 -3.22 14.91 13.27
N GLU A 86 -4.39 14.30 13.47
CA GLU A 86 -4.53 12.94 13.98
C GLU A 86 -3.94 11.94 12.98
N ALA A 87 -4.16 12.15 11.68
CA ALA A 87 -3.59 11.33 10.62
C ALA A 87 -2.06 11.44 10.55
N VAL A 88 -1.47 12.62 10.83
CA VAL A 88 -0.01 12.77 10.96
C VAL A 88 0.53 11.91 12.11
N GLY A 89 -0.18 11.85 13.25
CA GLY A 89 0.18 10.97 14.36
C GLY A 89 0.15 9.49 13.96
N ALA A 90 -0.88 9.05 13.24
CA ALA A 90 -0.97 7.69 12.73
C ALA A 90 0.15 7.36 11.73
N LEU A 91 0.46 8.27 10.80
CA LEU A 91 1.57 8.10 9.85
C LEU A 91 2.92 7.94 10.56
N ALA A 92 3.14 8.68 11.66
CA ALA A 92 4.36 8.56 12.44
C ALA A 92 4.54 7.16 13.06
N GLU A 93 3.45 6.42 13.33
CA GLU A 93 3.54 5.04 13.81
C GLU A 93 4.13 4.10 12.75
N GLY A 94 3.86 4.35 11.47
CA GLY A 94 4.32 3.54 10.33
C GLY A 94 5.85 3.45 10.21
N PHE A 95 6.57 4.50 10.58
CA PHE A 95 8.04 4.54 10.55
C PHE A 95 8.74 3.55 11.51
N ASN A 96 7.98 2.89 12.40
CA ASN A 96 8.51 1.84 13.27
C ASN A 96 8.31 0.43 12.69
N ASP A 97 7.75 0.32 11.48
CA ASP A 97 7.52 -0.98 10.85
C ASP A 97 8.86 -1.60 10.40
N PRO A 98 9.02 -2.94 10.49
CA PRO A 98 10.23 -3.61 10.03
C PRO A 98 10.36 -3.66 8.49
N SER A 99 9.30 -3.37 7.73
CA SER A 99 9.37 -3.33 6.28
C SER A 99 10.22 -2.14 5.82
N ASP A 100 11.17 -2.37 4.92
CA ASP A 100 11.99 -1.31 4.29
C ASP A 100 11.16 -0.30 3.48
N LEU A 101 9.88 -0.61 3.26
CA LEU A 101 8.94 0.19 2.50
C LEU A 101 8.09 1.14 3.35
N LEU A 102 8.18 1.09 4.69
CA LEU A 102 7.26 1.75 5.62
C LEU A 102 7.95 2.71 6.60
#